data_AF-K1U8H8-F1
#
_entry.id   AF-K1U8H8-F1
#
_cell.length_a   1.000
_cell.length_b   1.000
_cell.length_c   1.000
_cell.angle_alpha   90.00
_cell.angle_beta   90.00
_cell.angle_gamma   90.00
#
_symmetry.space_group_name_H-M   'P 1'
#
loop_
_entity.id
_entity.type
_entity.pdbx_description
1 polymer ?
#
loop_
_entity_poly.entity_id
_entity_poly.type
_entity_poly.pdbx_seq_one_letter_code
_entity_poly.pdbx_strand_id
1 'polypeptide(L)'
;MTIKGHGTAGGFVTVTRPVFCNESGSTLRFMIPLFSLTAQKVRFTGAGRLFDRPQAIYQMLFERQGLQFEQTPEGITIFGRLRPGGFTLPGDVSSQFISGLLFAAPL
;
A
#
# COMPACT_ATOMS: atom_id res chain seq x y z
N MET A 1 9.37 22.31 15.48
CA MET A 1 8.98 20.90 15.74
C MET A 1 10.02 20.01 15.08
N THR A 2 10.73 19.19 15.86
CA THR A 2 11.74 18.27 15.32
C THR A 2 11.17 16.86 15.34
N ILE A 3 11.05 16.21 14.18
CA ILE A 3 10.65 14.81 14.06
C ILE A 3 11.93 13.98 13.87
N LYS A 4 12.17 13.00 14.75
CA LYS A 4 13.30 12.08 14.66
C LYS A 4 12.81 10.71 14.26
N GLY A 5 13.19 10.25 13.07
CA GLY A 5 12.91 8.89 12.60
C GLY A 5 14.04 7.94 13.00
N HIS A 6 13.69 6.77 13.52
CA HIS A 6 14.64 5.69 13.80
C HIS A 6 14.32 4.51 12.86
N GLY A 7 15.20 4.25 11.90
CA GLY A 7 15.10 3.08 11.03
C GLY A 7 15.65 1.83 11.74
N THR A 8 15.08 0.66 11.47
CA THR A 8 15.44 -0.58 12.17
C THR A 8 16.59 -1.37 11.54
N ALA A 9 17.04 -1.03 10.32
CA ALA A 9 18.10 -1.70 9.52
C ALA A 9 17.94 -3.22 9.27
N GLY A 10 17.20 -3.96 10.11
CA GLY A 10 16.96 -5.41 10.05
C GLY A 10 15.71 -5.81 9.25
N GLY A 11 15.22 -4.94 8.36
CA GLY A 11 14.06 -5.22 7.52
C GLY A 11 12.71 -4.96 8.18
N PHE A 12 11.64 -5.47 7.56
CA PHE A 12 10.26 -5.29 8.01
C PHE A 12 9.89 -6.27 9.12
N VAL A 13 9.31 -5.76 10.21
CA VAL A 13 8.74 -6.58 11.27
C VAL A 13 7.52 -7.37 10.79
N THR A 14 7.19 -8.45 11.48
CA THR A 14 5.96 -9.20 11.22
C THR A 14 4.73 -8.35 11.58
N VAL A 15 3.81 -8.23 10.63
CA VAL A 15 2.57 -7.47 10.75
C VAL A 15 1.50 -8.39 11.32
N THR A 16 1.19 -8.24 12.60
CA THR A 16 0.23 -9.09 13.32
C THR A 16 -1.13 -8.43 13.54
N ARG A 17 -1.26 -7.14 13.21
CA ARG A 17 -2.47 -6.36 13.40
C ARG A 17 -2.82 -5.56 12.13
N PRO A 18 -4.10 -5.23 11.92
CA PRO A 18 -4.48 -4.35 10.82
C PRO A 18 -3.80 -2.98 10.92
N VAL A 19 -3.44 -2.41 9.78
CA VAL A 19 -2.92 -1.05 9.65
C VAL A 19 -4.10 -0.10 9.57
N PHE A 20 -4.34 0.65 10.65
CA PHE A 20 -5.44 1.61 10.71
C PHE A 20 -5.02 2.95 10.09
N CYS A 21 -5.65 3.31 8.96
CA CYS A 21 -5.37 4.53 8.20
C CYS A 21 -6.29 5.71 8.56
N ASN A 22 -7.15 5.56 9.57
CA ASN A 22 -8.19 6.55 9.89
C ASN A 22 -9.02 6.91 8.64
N GLU A 23 -9.23 8.19 8.31
CA GLU A 23 -9.86 8.64 7.06
C GLU A 23 -8.85 9.09 5.99
N SER A 24 -7.57 8.72 6.15
CA SER A 24 -6.47 9.24 5.34
C SER A 24 -6.20 8.39 4.08
N GLY A 25 -6.66 8.90 2.93
CA GLY A 25 -6.37 8.31 1.63
C GLY A 25 -4.88 8.31 1.25
N SER A 26 -4.12 9.32 1.69
CA SER A 26 -2.68 9.40 1.41
C SER A 26 -1.91 8.35 2.22
N THR A 27 -2.25 8.18 3.51
CA THR A 27 -1.66 7.11 4.34
C THR A 27 -1.90 5.75 3.70
N LEU A 28 -3.13 5.47 3.27
CA LEU A 28 -3.46 4.22 2.59
C LEU A 28 -2.61 4.01 1.33
N ARG A 29 -2.57 5.01 0.44
CA ARG A 29 -1.85 4.90 -0.85
C ARG A 29 -0.33 4.80 -0.69
N PHE A 30 0.26 5.48 0.29
CA PHE A 30 1.70 5.35 0.53
C PHE A 30 2.07 4.02 1.17
N MET A 31 1.18 3.47 2.03
CA MET A 31 1.49 2.26 2.79
C MET A 31 1.23 0.98 2.00
N ILE A 32 0.21 0.90 1.13
CA ILE A 32 -0.04 -0.30 0.29
C ILE A 32 1.23 -0.83 -0.40
N PRO A 33 1.97 -0.02 -1.19
CA PRO A 33 3.16 -0.49 -1.88
C PRO A 33 4.30 -0.82 -0.90
N LEU A 34 4.49 -0.06 0.18
CA LEU A 34 5.53 -0.35 1.18
C LEU A 34 5.28 -1.69 1.90
N PHE A 35 4.07 -1.92 2.38
CA PHE A 35 3.72 -3.17 3.07
C PHE A 35 3.69 -4.37 2.14
N SER A 36 3.48 -4.18 0.83
CA SER A 36 3.62 -5.26 -0.13
C SER A 36 5.03 -5.85 -0.17
N LEU A 37 6.07 -5.06 0.13
CA LEU A 37 7.46 -5.53 0.14
C LEU A 37 7.73 -6.57 1.24
N THR A 38 6.87 -6.62 2.26
CA THR A 38 7.00 -7.54 3.39
C THR A 38 6.71 -9.00 3.01
N ALA A 39 6.05 -9.25 1.87
CA ALA A 39 5.51 -10.56 1.48
C ALA A 39 4.50 -11.17 2.49
N GLN A 40 3.97 -10.36 3.41
CA GLN A 40 3.02 -10.80 4.43
C GLN A 40 1.58 -10.48 4.02
N LYS A 41 0.62 -11.16 4.66
CA LYS A 41 -0.80 -10.81 4.54
C LYS A 41 -1.06 -9.58 5.39
N VAL A 42 -1.41 -8.46 4.76
CA VAL A 42 -1.63 -7.18 5.44
C VAL A 42 -3.05 -6.73 5.21
N ARG A 43 -3.75 -6.39 6.29
CA ARG A 43 -5.09 -5.80 6.25
C ARG A 43 -5.01 -4.32 6.61
N PHE A 44 -5.50 -3.47 5.74
CA PHE A 44 -5.70 -2.05 5.97
C PHE A 44 -7.14 -1.80 6.40
N THR A 45 -7.32 -1.03 7.46
CA THR A 45 -8.62 -0.59 7.98
C THR A 45 -8.65 0.93 8.11
N GLY A 46 -9.83 1.49 8.34
CA GLY A 46 -10.03 2.94 8.36
C GLY A 46 -11.41 3.30 8.84
N ALA A 47 -11.76 4.57 8.69
CA ALA A 47 -13.03 5.14 9.11
C ALA A 47 -13.70 5.91 7.97
N GLY A 48 -14.96 6.28 8.19
CA GLY A 48 -15.75 7.08 7.27
C GLY A 48 -15.85 6.44 5.89
N ARG A 49 -15.56 7.24 4.86
CA ARG A 49 -15.68 6.87 3.43
C ARG A 49 -14.37 6.47 2.78
N LEU A 50 -13.37 6.07 3.57
CA LEU A 50 -12.02 5.80 3.05
C LEU A 50 -12.03 4.75 1.92
N PHE A 51 -12.82 3.69 2.09
CA PHE A 51 -12.88 2.56 1.15
C PHE A 51 -13.95 2.69 0.07
N ASP A 52 -14.78 3.74 0.10
CA ASP A 52 -15.74 4.06 -0.96
C ASP A 52 -15.02 4.45 -2.26
N ARG A 53 -13.78 4.95 -2.15
CA ARG A 53 -12.96 5.31 -3.30
C ARG A 53 -12.22 4.08 -3.83
N PRO A 54 -12.36 3.74 -5.12
CA PRO A 54 -11.68 2.59 -5.69
C PRO A 54 -10.16 2.79 -5.67
N GLN A 55 -9.44 1.73 -5.28
CA GLN A 55 -7.98 1.67 -5.39
C GLN A 55 -7.55 0.83 -6.61
N ALA A 56 -8.28 0.97 -7.72
CA ALA A 56 -8.15 0.15 -8.93
C ALA A 56 -6.72 0.10 -9.51
N ILE A 57 -5.93 1.17 -9.31
CA ILE A 57 -4.53 1.21 -9.74
C ILE A 57 -3.70 0.14 -9.03
N TYR A 58 -3.86 -0.03 -7.72
CA TYR A 58 -3.17 -1.08 -6.99
C TYR A 58 -3.74 -2.45 -7.29
N GLN A 59 -5.07 -2.57 -7.43
CA GLN A 59 -5.68 -3.83 -7.81
C GLN A 59 -5.11 -4.35 -9.14
N MET A 60 -5.12 -3.53 -10.18
CA MET A 60 -4.55 -3.87 -11.49
C MET A 60 -3.07 -4.25 -11.38
N LEU A 61 -2.30 -3.50 -10.59
CA LEU A 61 -0.86 -3.71 -10.43
C LEU A 61 -0.54 -5.04 -9.72
N PHE A 62 -1.34 -5.42 -8.71
CA PHE A 62 -1.23 -6.71 -8.03
C PHE A 62 -1.68 -7.86 -8.95
N GLU A 63 -2.82 -7.72 -9.63
CA GLU A 63 -3.33 -8.73 -10.58
C GLU A 63 -2.32 -9.02 -11.70
N ARG A 64 -1.69 -7.99 -12.29
CA ARG A 64 -0.65 -8.15 -13.32
C ARG A 64 0.56 -8.96 -12.86
N GLN A 65 0.84 -8.98 -11.55
CA GLN A 65 1.93 -9.75 -10.96
C GLN A 65 1.45 -11.06 -10.32
N GLY A 66 0.16 -11.42 -10.46
CA GLY A 66 -0.42 -12.60 -9.82
C GLY A 66 -0.46 -12.52 -8.30
N LEU A 67 -0.54 -11.30 -7.73
CA LEU A 67 -0.61 -11.06 -6.30
C LEU A 67 -2.07 -10.84 -5.87
N GLN A 68 -2.34 -10.99 -4.57
CA GLN A 68 -3.70 -10.82 -4.04
C GLN A 68 -3.94 -9.38 -3.62
N PHE A 69 -5.05 -8.83 -4.10
CA PHE A 69 -5.59 -7.54 -3.69
C PHE A 69 -7.11 -7.66 -3.57
N GLU A 70 -7.64 -7.48 -2.37
CA GLU A 70 -9.07 -7.56 -2.08
C GLU A 70 -9.52 -6.25 -1.44
N GLN A 71 -10.50 -5.57 -2.04
CA GLN A 71 -11.11 -4.37 -1.48
C GLN A 71 -12.57 -4.66 -1.13
N THR A 72 -12.91 -4.43 0.14
CA THR A 72 -14.25 -4.54 0.71
C THR A 72 -14.62 -3.20 1.39
N PRO A 73 -15.90 -2.93 1.68
CA PRO A 73 -16.28 -1.75 2.48
C PRO A 73 -15.54 -1.67 3.84
N GLU A 74 -15.16 -2.81 4.41
CA GLU A 74 -14.49 -2.92 5.71
C GLU A 74 -12.95 -2.76 5.64
N GLY A 75 -12.37 -2.63 4.44
CA GLY A 75 -10.92 -2.50 4.29
C GLY A 75 -10.32 -3.08 3.01
N ILE A 76 -8.99 -3.09 2.98
CA ILE A 76 -8.21 -3.69 1.89
C ILE A 76 -7.29 -4.76 2.45
N THR A 77 -7.27 -5.94 1.84
CA THR A 77 -6.32 -7.00 2.16
C THR A 77 -5.39 -7.22 0.99
N ILE A 78 -4.09 -7.20 1.25
CA ILE A 78 -3.05 -7.54 0.26
C ILE A 78 -2.25 -8.75 0.72
N PHE A 79 -1.79 -9.55 -0.24
CA PHE A 79 -0.86 -10.62 0.02
C PHE A 79 0.07 -10.88 -1.17
N GLY A 80 1.33 -11.19 -0.85
CA GLY A 80 2.41 -11.39 -1.80
C GLY A 80 3.34 -10.19 -1.90
N ARG A 81 4.47 -10.39 -2.59
CA ARG A 81 5.54 -9.38 -2.71
C ARG A 81 5.51 -8.72 -4.08
N LEU A 82 5.39 -7.38 -4.10
CA LEU A 82 5.60 -6.64 -5.33
C LEU A 82 7.02 -6.87 -5.85
N ARG A 83 7.09 -7.24 -7.13
CA ARG A 83 8.33 -7.51 -7.84
C ARG A 83 8.79 -6.24 -8.54
N PRO A 84 10.11 -5.99 -8.59
CA PRO A 84 10.67 -4.90 -9.37
C PRO A 84 10.35 -5.09 -10.86
N GLY A 85 10.19 -3.99 -11.57
CA GLY A 85 9.89 -4.00 -13.00
C GLY A 85 9.27 -2.69 -13.48
N GLY A 86 8.90 -2.66 -14.76
CA GLY A 86 8.16 -1.55 -15.34
C GLY A 86 6.70 -1.59 -14.92
N PHE A 87 6.20 -0.46 -14.40
CA PHE A 87 4.78 -0.26 -14.12
C PHE A 87 4.21 0.78 -15.06
N THR A 88 3.13 0.45 -15.77
CA THR A 88 2.38 1.40 -16.59
C THR A 88 1.15 1.87 -15.82
N LEU A 89 1.07 3.17 -15.56
CA LEU A 89 -0.05 3.81 -14.89
C LEU A 89 -0.67 4.87 -15.80
N PRO A 90 -2.00 5.10 -15.75
CA PRO A 90 -2.63 6.22 -16.44
C PRO A 90 -2.10 7.56 -15.91
N GLY A 91 -1.92 8.55 -16.78
CA GLY A 91 -1.34 9.86 -16.42
C GLY A 91 -2.28 10.80 -15.66
N ASP A 92 -3.57 10.46 -15.59
CA ASP A 92 -4.64 11.21 -14.94
C ASP A 92 -4.92 10.73 -13.50
N VAL A 93 -4.16 9.75 -13.01
CA VAL A 93 -4.29 9.26 -11.62
C VAL A 93 -3.66 10.23 -10.64
N SER A 94 -4.12 10.18 -9.38
CA SER A 94 -3.51 10.97 -8.30
C SER A 94 -2.01 10.66 -8.17
N SER A 95 -1.19 11.70 -8.06
CA SER A 95 0.26 11.59 -7.81
C SER A 95 0.61 10.72 -6.61
N GLN A 96 -0.30 10.58 -5.64
CA GLN A 96 -0.12 9.75 -4.47
C GLN A 96 0.15 8.28 -4.79
N PHE A 97 -0.45 7.76 -5.87
CA PHE A 97 -0.22 6.38 -6.31
C PHE A 97 1.24 6.18 -6.75
N ILE A 98 1.75 7.14 -7.53
CA ILE A 98 3.12 7.15 -8.05
C ILE A 98 4.11 7.34 -6.91
N SER A 99 3.88 8.31 -6.02
CA SER A 99 4.74 8.55 -4.85
C SER A 99 4.86 7.31 -3.96
N GLY A 100 3.76 6.59 -3.71
CA GLY A 100 3.80 5.34 -2.95
C GLY A 100 4.68 4.28 -3.62
N LEU A 101 4.57 4.10 -4.94
CA LEU A 101 5.43 3.18 -5.68
C LEU A 101 6.90 3.61 -5.67
N LEU A 102 7.18 4.91 -5.79
CA LEU A 102 8.53 5.46 -5.72
C LEU A 102 9.17 5.28 -4.34
N PHE A 103 8.39 5.30 -3.26
CA PHE A 103 8.90 4.97 -1.92
C PHE A 103 9.29 3.49 -1.78
N ALA A 104 8.58 2.60 -2.48
CA ALA A 104 8.85 1.17 -2.45
C ALA A 104 9.97 0.75 -3.42
N ALA A 105 10.18 1.47 -4.52
CA ALA A 105 11.10 1.11 -5.59
C ALA A 105 12.58 0.87 -5.18
N PRO A 106 13.20 1.63 -4.25
CA PRO A 106 14.61 1.41 -3.87
C PRO A 106 14.83 0.33 -2.80
N LEU A 107 13.78 -0.33 -2.31
CA LEU A 107 13.80 -1.28 -1.18
C LEU A 107 13.64 -2.74 -1.64
#